data_AF-A0A560FRK1-F1
#
_entry.id   AF-A0A560FRK1-F1
#
_cell.length_a   1.000
_cell.length_b   1.000
_cell.length_c   1.000
_cell.angle_alpha   90.00
_cell.angle_beta   90.00
_cell.angle_gamma   90.00
#
_symmetry.space_group_name_H-M   'P 1'
#
loop_
_entity.id
_entity.type
_entity.pdbx_description
1 polymer ?
#
loop_
_entity_poly.entity_id
_entity_poly.type
_entity_poly.pdbx_seq_one_letter_code
_entity_poly.pdbx_strand_id
1 'polypeptide(L)'
;MSRSHRIALALPLSLAAFAAAGTAWAGERSWALEGQVLRITTPCARTVDITASSSARDVRIQATADDPNELDQLTASGGQTAQLGISGRRCYREGDDWKRWQPTLRIAITVPAGVPLEVQEGGSTDYQASGGFGALALTIDGSGNFKADRVAGGAQVRIHGSGDTQLDRLEGALKVRVAGSGNVGIIQMAGPSTDLESSGSGTITIGGGSGGTTQAKLSGSGNVTLPAVQDLRLSIDGSGDLVAAKAQGALSAHLGGSGTLTIHAVSATTAQLKQSGNGDITIDGGEIGTLSSIISGSGDQVLRVKVTDATLSLSGSGDVKIDQVTGRLDQSHSGSGSVHVGGR
;
A
#
# COMPACT_ATOMS: atom_id res chain seq x y z
N MET A 1 -8.92 -95.61 16.81
CA MET A 1 -8.96 -95.02 18.17
C MET A 1 -7.56 -94.54 18.52
N SER A 2 -7.44 -93.30 19.03
CA SER A 2 -6.25 -92.77 19.74
C SER A 2 -4.99 -92.55 18.88
N ARG A 3 -4.16 -91.51 19.01
CA ARG A 3 -4.16 -90.21 19.69
C ARG A 3 -3.02 -89.43 19.02
N SER A 4 -3.25 -88.14 18.83
CA SER A 4 -2.28 -87.10 18.47
C SER A 4 -1.14 -86.96 19.48
N HIS A 5 0.08 -86.64 19.03
CA HIS A 5 0.97 -85.68 19.69
C HIS A 5 1.88 -84.96 18.70
N ARG A 6 2.10 -83.67 19.01
CA ARG A 6 2.56 -82.58 18.15
C ARG A 6 4.10 -82.47 18.20
N ILE A 7 4.72 -82.23 17.05
CA ILE A 7 6.13 -81.82 16.93
C ILE A 7 6.16 -80.29 16.99
N ALA A 8 6.89 -79.74 17.97
CA ALA A 8 7.15 -78.32 18.09
C ALA A 8 8.28 -77.93 17.14
N LEU A 9 7.99 -77.08 16.15
CA LEU A 9 8.97 -76.44 15.28
C LEU A 9 9.10 -74.97 15.70
N ALA A 10 10.27 -74.59 16.22
CA ALA A 10 10.61 -73.21 16.51
C ALA A 10 11.02 -72.50 15.21
N LEU A 11 10.27 -71.47 14.80
CA LEU A 11 10.70 -70.50 13.80
C LEU A 11 11.24 -69.25 14.51
N PRO A 12 12.39 -68.69 14.09
CA PRO A 12 12.82 -67.39 14.58
C PRO A 12 11.96 -66.29 13.94
N LEU A 13 11.20 -65.59 14.78
CA LEU A 13 10.47 -64.38 14.41
C LEU A 13 11.49 -63.25 14.24
N SER A 14 11.85 -62.93 13.01
CA SER A 14 12.57 -61.69 12.69
C SER A 14 11.61 -60.51 12.87
N LEU A 15 11.70 -59.81 14.00
CA LEU A 15 11.08 -58.51 14.21
C LEU A 15 11.78 -57.49 13.30
N ALA A 16 11.18 -57.19 12.15
CA ALA A 16 11.46 -55.94 11.45
C ALA A 16 10.81 -54.81 12.26
N ALA A 17 11.63 -54.05 12.99
CA ALA A 17 11.19 -52.80 13.61
C ALA A 17 10.90 -51.79 12.49
N PHE A 18 9.63 -51.68 12.10
CA PHE A 18 9.15 -50.50 11.40
C PHE A 18 9.22 -49.32 12.39
N ALA A 19 10.28 -48.51 12.27
CA ALA A 19 10.27 -47.17 12.81
C ALA A 19 9.20 -46.38 12.03
N ALA A 20 7.99 -46.35 12.57
CA ALA A 20 7.01 -45.33 12.18
C ALA A 20 7.61 -43.99 12.62
N ALA A 21 8.25 -43.29 11.68
CA ALA A 21 8.51 -41.88 11.83
C ALA A 21 7.13 -41.22 11.97
N GLY A 22 6.76 -40.88 13.20
CA GLY A 22 5.54 -40.14 13.47
C GLY A 22 5.65 -38.80 12.77
N THR A 23 4.99 -38.67 11.63
CA THR A 23 4.63 -37.36 11.10
C THR A 23 3.74 -36.71 12.16
N ALA A 24 4.22 -35.63 12.77
CA ALA A 24 3.35 -34.75 13.55
C ALA A 24 2.13 -34.43 12.67
N TRP A 25 0.94 -34.80 13.13
CA TRP A 25 -0.27 -34.67 12.32
C TRP A 25 -0.67 -33.20 12.31
N ALA A 26 -0.25 -32.46 11.28
CA ALA A 26 -0.82 -31.17 10.97
C ALA A 26 -2.34 -31.36 10.78
N GLY A 27 -3.14 -30.61 11.52
CA GLY A 27 -4.59 -30.59 11.34
C GLY A 27 -4.95 -29.88 10.03
N GLU A 28 -6.11 -30.22 9.47
CA GLU A 28 -6.65 -29.55 8.28
C GLU A 28 -8.14 -29.23 8.48
N ARG A 29 -8.57 -28.05 8.02
CA ARG A 29 -9.99 -27.68 7.87
C ARG A 29 -10.22 -27.05 6.51
N SER A 30 -11.34 -27.39 5.88
CA SER A 30 -11.69 -26.86 4.55
C SER A 30 -13.13 -26.37 4.49
N TRP A 31 -13.36 -25.33 3.70
CA TRP A 31 -14.69 -24.79 3.42
C TRP A 31 -14.86 -24.54 1.92
N ALA A 32 -16.07 -24.78 1.42
CA ALA A 32 -16.52 -24.33 0.11
C ALA A 32 -17.71 -23.40 0.34
N LEU A 33 -17.57 -22.14 -0.07
CA LEU A 33 -18.50 -21.06 0.24
C LEU A 33 -18.96 -20.38 -1.03
N GLU A 34 -20.24 -20.02 -1.07
CA GLU A 34 -20.75 -19.07 -2.04
C GLU A 34 -20.39 -17.64 -1.59
N GLY A 35 -20.06 -16.78 -2.56
CA GLY A 35 -19.70 -15.39 -2.30
C GLY A 35 -19.25 -14.68 -3.57
N GLN A 36 -19.70 -13.45 -3.75
CA GLN A 36 -19.24 -12.57 -4.82
C GLN A 36 -18.10 -11.64 -4.36
N VAL A 37 -17.90 -11.54 -3.04
CA VAL A 37 -16.82 -10.79 -2.38
C VAL A 37 -16.15 -11.73 -1.37
N LEU A 38 -14.82 -11.69 -1.28
CA LEU A 38 -14.07 -12.35 -0.22
C LEU A 38 -13.70 -11.32 0.85
N ARG A 39 -14.13 -11.55 2.09
CA ARG A 39 -13.73 -10.77 3.26
C ARG A 39 -12.90 -11.62 4.22
N ILE A 40 -11.74 -11.12 4.60
CA ILE A 40 -10.86 -11.76 5.58
C ILE A 40 -10.62 -10.77 6.73
N THR A 41 -10.94 -11.19 7.95
CA THR A 41 -10.74 -10.38 9.15
C THR A 41 -9.82 -11.12 10.12
N THR A 42 -8.55 -10.70 10.15
CA THR A 42 -7.50 -11.15 11.10
C THR A 42 -7.61 -12.64 11.43
N PRO A 43 -7.22 -13.53 10.50
CA PRO A 43 -7.36 -14.97 10.68
C PRO A 43 -6.32 -15.54 11.65
N CYS A 44 -5.41 -14.70 12.16
CA CYS A 44 -4.34 -15.09 13.08
C CYS A 44 -3.42 -16.17 12.49
N ALA A 45 -3.24 -16.13 11.17
CA ALA A 45 -2.41 -17.08 10.45
C ALA A 45 -0.99 -16.54 10.34
N ARG A 46 -0.05 -17.44 10.07
CA ARG A 46 1.28 -17.08 9.60
C ARG A 46 1.21 -16.50 8.21
N THR A 47 0.52 -17.22 7.31
CA THR A 47 0.38 -16.84 5.91
C THR A 47 -1.03 -17.10 5.40
N VAL A 48 -1.47 -16.24 4.49
CA VAL A 48 -2.69 -16.42 3.71
C VAL A 48 -2.36 -16.24 2.24
N ASP A 49 -2.41 -17.33 1.49
CA ASP A 49 -2.20 -17.33 0.05
C ASP A 49 -3.56 -17.33 -0.66
N ILE A 50 -3.85 -16.29 -1.44
CA ILE A 50 -5.12 -16.11 -2.14
C ILE A 50 -4.85 -16.21 -3.64
N THR A 51 -5.54 -17.12 -4.31
CA THR A 51 -5.42 -17.34 -5.76
C THR A 51 -6.75 -17.11 -6.45
N ALA A 52 -6.81 -16.09 -7.29
CA ALA A 52 -7.93 -15.86 -8.20
C ALA A 52 -7.78 -16.75 -9.44
N SER A 53 -8.83 -17.49 -9.79
CA SER A 53 -8.84 -18.41 -10.93
C SER A 53 -10.12 -18.27 -11.75
N SER A 54 -9.98 -18.28 -13.07
CA SER A 54 -11.12 -18.26 -14.01
C SER A 54 -11.92 -19.56 -14.00
N SER A 55 -11.35 -20.66 -13.50
CA SER A 55 -12.04 -21.95 -13.37
C SER A 55 -12.78 -22.11 -12.03
N ALA A 56 -12.49 -21.26 -11.05
CA ALA A 56 -13.18 -21.29 -9.75
C ALA A 56 -14.61 -20.75 -9.89
N ARG A 57 -15.55 -21.41 -9.21
CA ARG A 57 -16.98 -21.05 -9.21
C ARG A 57 -17.45 -20.57 -7.83
N ASP A 58 -16.74 -20.99 -6.81
CA ASP A 58 -16.98 -20.84 -5.38
C ASP A 58 -15.67 -20.40 -4.71
N VAL A 59 -15.79 -19.88 -3.49
CA VAL A 59 -14.65 -19.58 -2.63
C VAL A 59 -14.26 -20.86 -1.89
N ARG A 60 -13.05 -21.35 -2.10
CA ARG A 60 -12.51 -22.51 -1.40
C ARG A 60 -11.42 -22.09 -0.44
N ILE A 61 -11.53 -22.51 0.81
CA ILE A 61 -10.58 -22.21 1.87
C ILE A 61 -10.03 -23.55 2.38
N GLN A 62 -8.72 -23.67 2.44
CA GLN A 62 -8.01 -24.78 3.07
C GLN A 62 -7.07 -24.22 4.12
N ALA A 63 -7.20 -24.65 5.37
CA ALA A 63 -6.41 -24.21 6.49
C ALA A 63 -5.67 -25.40 7.08
N THR A 64 -4.37 -25.25 7.34
CA THR A 64 -3.51 -26.27 7.95
C THR A 64 -2.72 -25.67 9.10
N ALA A 65 -2.61 -26.38 10.22
CA ALA A 65 -1.81 -25.95 11.36
C ALA A 65 -1.21 -27.15 12.10
N ASP A 66 -0.05 -26.97 12.74
CA ASP A 66 0.54 -27.98 13.61
C ASP A 66 -0.23 -28.08 14.95
N ASP A 67 -0.79 -26.96 15.42
CA ASP A 67 -1.69 -26.91 16.58
C ASP A 67 -3.17 -26.87 16.13
N PRO A 68 -3.96 -27.92 16.44
CA PRO A 68 -5.39 -27.96 16.12
C PRO A 68 -6.20 -26.79 16.69
N ASN A 69 -5.81 -26.20 17.82
CA ASN A 69 -6.52 -25.07 18.41
C ASN A 69 -6.49 -23.82 17.52
N GLU A 70 -5.43 -23.66 16.71
CA GLU A 70 -5.36 -22.58 15.71
C GLU A 70 -6.40 -22.76 14.60
N LEU A 71 -6.80 -24.00 14.30
CA LEU A 71 -7.85 -24.32 13.34
C LEU A 71 -9.24 -24.17 13.95
N ASP A 72 -9.41 -24.55 15.22
CA ASP A 72 -10.71 -24.52 15.91
C ASP A 72 -11.25 -23.11 16.11
N GLN A 73 -10.36 -22.11 16.26
CA GLN A 73 -10.76 -20.70 16.34
C GLN A 73 -11.35 -20.15 15.03
N LEU A 74 -11.04 -20.77 13.88
CA LEU A 74 -11.44 -20.24 12.56
C LEU A 74 -12.95 -20.33 12.35
N THR A 75 -13.50 -19.23 11.84
CA THR A 75 -14.88 -19.09 11.40
C THR A 75 -14.91 -18.79 9.91
N ALA A 76 -15.79 -19.49 9.19
CA ALA A 76 -16.01 -19.23 7.78
C ALA A 76 -17.49 -19.37 7.43
N SER A 77 -18.03 -18.43 6.65
CA SER A 77 -19.44 -18.39 6.27
C SER A 77 -19.62 -17.85 4.85
N GLY A 78 -20.58 -18.41 4.12
CA GLY A 78 -20.93 -17.98 2.76
C GLY A 78 -22.11 -17.00 2.74
N GLY A 79 -22.46 -16.54 1.54
CA GLY A 79 -23.57 -15.63 1.29
C GLY A 79 -23.26 -14.71 0.11
N GLN A 80 -23.68 -13.45 0.18
CA GLN A 80 -23.21 -12.44 -0.78
C GLN A 80 -21.70 -12.17 -0.62
N THR A 81 -21.23 -12.19 0.62
CA THR A 81 -19.83 -12.08 1.00
C THR A 81 -19.42 -13.38 1.66
N ALA A 82 -18.42 -14.06 1.10
CA ALA A 82 -17.73 -15.16 1.77
C ALA A 82 -16.77 -14.56 2.81
N GLN A 83 -16.92 -14.97 4.07
CA GLN A 83 -16.17 -14.40 5.19
C GLN A 83 -15.25 -15.44 5.81
N LEU A 84 -14.05 -15.02 6.17
CA LEU A 84 -13.08 -15.78 6.96
C LEU A 84 -12.59 -14.91 8.12
N GLY A 85 -12.53 -15.48 9.31
CA GLY A 85 -11.95 -14.82 10.49
C GLY A 85 -11.84 -15.79 11.65
N ILE A 86 -11.95 -15.26 12.87
CA ILE A 86 -11.96 -16.05 14.10
C ILE A 86 -13.21 -15.78 14.92
N SER A 87 -13.58 -16.70 15.81
CA SER A 87 -14.72 -16.54 16.72
C SER A 87 -14.45 -15.59 17.90
N GLY A 88 -13.18 -15.40 18.25
CA GLY A 88 -12.73 -14.57 19.38
C GLY A 88 -12.30 -13.15 18.99
N ARG A 89 -11.97 -12.33 20.01
CA ARG A 89 -11.39 -10.98 19.82
C ARG A 89 -9.86 -10.95 19.80
N ARG A 90 -9.22 -12.07 20.09
CA ARG A 90 -7.76 -12.22 20.14
C ARG A 90 -7.40 -13.54 19.48
N CYS A 91 -6.26 -13.55 18.79
CA CYS A 91 -5.65 -14.78 18.31
C CYS A 91 -5.45 -15.75 19.46
N TYR A 92 -5.75 -17.02 19.20
CA TYR A 92 -5.32 -18.10 20.07
C TYR A 92 -3.81 -18.00 20.32
N ARG A 93 -3.39 -18.20 21.57
CA ARG A 93 -1.99 -18.23 22.00
C ARG A 93 -1.83 -19.31 23.05
N GLU A 94 -0.88 -20.22 22.84
CA GLU A 94 -0.51 -21.25 23.82
C GLU A 94 0.66 -20.75 24.71
N GLY A 95 0.55 -20.98 26.03
CA GLY A 95 1.62 -20.78 27.02
C GLY A 95 1.77 -19.38 27.64
N ASP A 96 2.33 -19.33 28.85
CA ASP A 96 2.65 -18.09 29.60
C ASP A 96 3.95 -17.41 29.10
N ASP A 97 4.67 -18.03 28.16
CA ASP A 97 6.02 -17.61 27.74
C ASP A 97 5.97 -16.71 26.50
N TRP A 98 5.72 -15.43 26.78
CA TRP A 98 5.52 -14.30 25.85
C TRP A 98 6.61 -14.06 24.79
N LYS A 99 7.75 -14.76 24.82
CA LYS A 99 8.94 -14.43 24.00
C LYS A 99 9.04 -15.17 22.66
N ARG A 100 8.20 -16.17 22.35
CA ARG A 100 8.40 -17.04 21.17
C ARG A 100 7.15 -17.43 20.37
N TRP A 101 5.96 -16.90 20.67
CA TRP A 101 4.76 -17.31 19.96
C TRP A 101 4.85 -16.98 18.46
N GLN A 102 4.79 -18.01 17.61
CA GLN A 102 4.68 -17.90 16.16
C GLN A 102 3.53 -18.82 15.74
N PRO A 103 2.52 -18.30 15.03
CA PRO A 103 1.44 -19.14 14.53
C PRO A 103 1.97 -20.16 13.52
N THR A 104 1.45 -21.37 13.55
CA THR A 104 1.76 -22.41 12.55
C THR A 104 0.71 -22.47 11.45
N LEU A 105 -0.46 -21.88 11.71
CA LEU A 105 -1.58 -21.80 10.79
C LEU A 105 -1.20 -21.17 9.44
N ARG A 106 -1.51 -21.90 8.37
CA ARG A 106 -1.42 -21.45 6.97
C ARG A 106 -2.77 -21.62 6.30
N ILE A 107 -3.15 -20.66 5.47
CA ILE A 107 -4.44 -20.69 4.78
C ILE A 107 -4.21 -20.49 3.28
N ALA A 108 -4.72 -21.41 2.48
CA ALA A 108 -4.82 -21.28 1.04
C ALA A 108 -6.28 -21.01 0.65
N ILE A 109 -6.51 -19.97 -0.14
CA ILE A 109 -7.84 -19.57 -0.60
C ILE A 109 -7.84 -19.52 -2.13
N THR A 110 -8.80 -20.20 -2.75
CA THR A 110 -9.08 -20.06 -4.19
C THR A 110 -10.40 -19.33 -4.38
N VAL A 111 -10.40 -18.29 -5.21
CA VAL A 111 -11.61 -17.52 -5.54
C VAL A 111 -11.83 -17.40 -7.04
N PRO A 112 -13.07 -17.16 -7.51
CA PRO A 112 -13.31 -16.76 -8.89
C PRO A 112 -12.52 -15.50 -9.28
N ALA A 113 -12.07 -15.45 -10.54
CA ALA A 113 -11.35 -14.29 -11.07
C ALA A 113 -12.18 -13.00 -10.97
N GLY A 114 -11.52 -11.87 -10.64
CA GLY A 114 -12.17 -10.56 -10.56
C GLY A 114 -13.05 -10.35 -9.32
N VAL A 115 -13.07 -11.30 -8.37
CA VAL A 115 -13.76 -11.12 -7.09
C VAL A 115 -13.13 -9.96 -6.30
N PRO A 116 -13.94 -9.01 -5.77
CA PRO A 116 -13.43 -8.02 -4.84
C PRO A 116 -12.90 -8.65 -3.56
N LEU A 117 -11.81 -8.08 -3.06
CA LEU A 117 -11.11 -8.56 -1.87
C LEU A 117 -11.16 -7.50 -0.78
N GLU A 118 -11.63 -7.88 0.39
CA GLU A 118 -11.66 -7.05 1.59
C GLU A 118 -10.81 -7.70 2.68
N VAL A 119 -9.77 -7.02 3.14
CA VAL A 119 -8.88 -7.54 4.19
C VAL A 119 -8.79 -6.52 5.33
N GLN A 120 -9.02 -7.00 6.55
CA GLN A 120 -8.79 -6.27 7.78
C GLN A 120 -7.82 -7.06 8.66
N GLU A 121 -6.57 -6.61 8.71
CA GLU A 121 -5.50 -7.26 9.45
C GLU A 121 -5.08 -6.44 10.67
N GLY A 122 -5.39 -6.95 11.87
CA GLY A 122 -4.91 -6.40 13.14
C GLY A 122 -3.74 -7.17 13.77
N GLY A 123 -3.33 -8.29 13.17
CA GLY A 123 -2.27 -9.16 13.67
C GLY A 123 -0.97 -9.04 12.86
N SER A 124 -0.31 -10.18 12.66
CA SER A 124 0.96 -10.29 11.94
C SER A 124 0.87 -11.23 10.75
N THR A 125 -0.33 -11.41 10.19
CA THR A 125 -0.56 -12.33 9.07
C THR A 125 0.03 -11.74 7.79
N ASP A 126 0.86 -12.50 7.08
CA ASP A 126 1.33 -12.11 5.74
C ASP A 126 0.37 -12.63 4.65
N TYR A 127 -0.01 -11.75 3.73
CA TYR A 127 -0.95 -12.04 2.65
C TYR A 127 -0.24 -12.01 1.29
N GLN A 128 -0.45 -13.05 0.48
CA GLN A 128 -0.05 -13.09 -0.91
C GLN A 128 -1.26 -13.37 -1.80
N ALA A 129 -1.72 -12.36 -2.50
CA ALA A 129 -2.79 -12.43 -3.48
C ALA A 129 -2.20 -12.54 -4.90
N SER A 130 -2.68 -13.50 -5.69
CA SER A 130 -2.26 -13.73 -7.08
C SER A 130 -3.43 -14.06 -8.01
N GLY A 131 -3.27 -13.81 -9.32
CA GLY A 131 -4.24 -14.19 -10.35
C GLY A 131 -5.18 -13.08 -10.81
N GLY A 132 -5.14 -11.90 -10.17
CA GLY A 132 -5.95 -10.74 -10.53
C GLY A 132 -7.33 -10.70 -9.87
N PHE A 133 -7.52 -9.66 -9.06
CA PHE A 133 -8.73 -9.43 -8.28
C PHE A 133 -9.51 -8.23 -8.81
N GLY A 134 -10.75 -8.09 -8.34
CA GLY A 134 -11.59 -6.93 -8.59
C GLY A 134 -11.11 -5.70 -7.81
N ALA A 135 -12.03 -5.02 -7.13
CA ALA A 135 -11.68 -3.94 -6.23
C ALA A 135 -11.00 -4.48 -4.95
N LEU A 136 -10.08 -3.71 -4.39
CA LEU A 136 -9.40 -4.03 -3.13
C LEU A 136 -9.80 -3.02 -2.04
N ALA A 137 -10.24 -3.52 -0.88
CA ALA A 137 -10.33 -2.74 0.35
C ALA A 137 -9.43 -3.37 1.41
N LEU A 138 -8.36 -2.67 1.78
CA LEU A 138 -7.32 -3.16 2.69
C LEU A 138 -7.19 -2.23 3.90
N THR A 139 -7.25 -2.81 5.10
CA THR A 139 -6.91 -2.14 6.36
C THR A 139 -5.85 -2.95 7.09
N ILE A 140 -4.69 -2.35 7.36
CA ILE A 140 -3.59 -2.92 8.15
C ILE A 140 -3.45 -2.11 9.44
N ASP A 141 -3.96 -2.65 10.54
CA ASP A 141 -3.79 -2.11 11.89
C ASP A 141 -2.61 -2.78 12.61
N GLY A 142 -2.21 -3.97 12.16
CA GLY A 142 -1.10 -4.75 12.72
C GLY A 142 0.22 -4.58 11.98
N SER A 143 1.04 -5.63 12.00
CA SER A 143 2.38 -5.66 11.39
C SER A 143 2.48 -6.62 10.20
N GLY A 144 1.40 -7.30 9.84
CA GLY A 144 1.35 -8.22 8.71
C GLY A 144 1.43 -7.49 7.37
N ASN A 145 2.11 -8.09 6.40
CA ASN A 145 2.30 -7.49 5.08
C ASN A 145 1.25 -7.97 4.08
N PHE A 146 0.98 -7.17 3.05
CA PHE A 146 0.06 -7.53 1.98
C PHE A 146 0.72 -7.36 0.61
N LYS A 147 0.71 -8.40 -0.22
CA LYS A 147 1.16 -8.32 -1.60
C LYS A 147 0.08 -8.80 -2.57
N ALA A 148 -0.14 -8.05 -3.66
CA ALA A 148 -0.99 -8.48 -4.77
C ALA A 148 -0.35 -8.22 -6.14
N ASP A 149 -0.51 -9.16 -7.07
CA ASP A 149 0.03 -9.05 -8.43
C ASP A 149 -0.79 -8.12 -9.36
N ARG A 150 -2.12 -8.14 -9.21
CA ARG A 150 -3.04 -7.33 -10.02
C ARG A 150 -4.34 -7.04 -9.29
N VAL A 151 -4.75 -5.77 -9.32
CA VAL A 151 -6.04 -5.27 -8.84
C VAL A 151 -6.69 -4.47 -9.97
N ALA A 152 -7.86 -4.88 -10.44
CA ALA A 152 -8.50 -4.32 -11.64
C ALA A 152 -9.68 -3.36 -11.36
N GLY A 153 -10.12 -3.24 -10.10
CA GLY A 153 -11.30 -2.45 -9.71
C GLY A 153 -11.01 -1.24 -8.84
N GLY A 154 -9.76 -0.75 -8.81
CA GLY A 154 -9.30 0.25 -7.86
C GLY A 154 -8.98 -0.31 -6.48
N ALA A 155 -8.33 0.50 -5.66
CA ALA A 155 -7.85 0.10 -4.35
C ALA A 155 -8.08 1.20 -3.30
N GLN A 156 -8.57 0.79 -2.14
CA GLN A 156 -8.60 1.58 -0.92
C GLN A 156 -7.69 0.93 0.12
N VAL A 157 -6.57 1.57 0.45
CA VAL A 157 -5.59 1.08 1.42
C VAL A 157 -5.55 2.00 2.63
N ARG A 158 -5.68 1.44 3.84
CA ARG A 158 -5.49 2.14 5.11
C ARG A 158 -4.44 1.42 5.94
N ILE A 159 -3.42 2.14 6.41
CA ILE A 159 -2.38 1.61 7.28
C ILE A 159 -2.29 2.46 8.54
N HIS A 160 -2.70 1.89 9.67
CA HIS A 160 -2.44 2.45 11.00
C HIS A 160 -1.26 1.76 11.69
N GLY A 161 -1.00 0.50 11.32
CA GLY A 161 0.10 -0.29 11.85
C GLY A 161 1.43 -0.08 11.13
N SER A 162 2.25 -1.13 11.12
CA SER A 162 3.61 -1.10 10.57
C SER A 162 3.82 -2.04 9.39
N GLY A 163 2.79 -2.80 8.99
CA GLY A 163 2.87 -3.73 7.88
C GLY A 163 2.94 -3.01 6.52
N ASP A 164 3.71 -3.57 5.61
CA ASP A 164 3.89 -3.02 4.27
C ASP A 164 2.87 -3.57 3.27
N THR A 165 2.53 -2.77 2.27
CA THR A 165 1.64 -3.16 1.17
C THR A 165 2.35 -3.01 -0.17
N GLN A 166 2.35 -4.05 -1.01
CA GLN A 166 2.84 -4.00 -2.39
C GLN A 166 1.76 -4.42 -3.38
N LEU A 167 1.47 -3.57 -4.37
CA LEU A 167 0.61 -3.89 -5.51
C LEU A 167 1.44 -3.80 -6.80
N ASP A 168 1.60 -4.90 -7.53
CA ASP A 168 2.43 -4.86 -8.74
C ASP A 168 1.73 -4.10 -9.88
N ARG A 169 0.42 -4.30 -10.04
CA ARG A 169 -0.40 -3.58 -11.02
C ARG A 169 -1.75 -3.18 -10.45
N LEU A 170 -2.05 -1.90 -10.55
CA LEU A 170 -3.34 -1.34 -10.16
C LEU A 170 -4.01 -0.67 -11.37
N GLU A 171 -5.23 -1.10 -11.67
CA GLU A 171 -6.13 -0.44 -12.60
C GLU A 171 -7.34 0.11 -11.83
N GLY A 172 -7.71 1.36 -12.09
CA GLY A 172 -8.80 2.05 -11.41
C GLY A 172 -8.35 3.10 -10.39
N ALA A 173 -9.31 3.65 -9.64
CA ALA A 173 -9.04 4.72 -8.68
C ALA A 173 -8.24 4.21 -7.48
N LEU A 174 -7.30 5.03 -6.99
CA LEU A 174 -6.50 4.74 -5.81
C LEU A 174 -6.85 5.69 -4.68
N LYS A 175 -7.06 5.13 -3.48
CA LYS A 175 -7.11 5.88 -2.23
C LYS A 175 -6.20 5.25 -1.20
N VAL A 176 -5.24 6.01 -0.68
CA VAL A 176 -4.29 5.53 0.35
C VAL A 176 -4.34 6.46 1.55
N ARG A 177 -4.45 5.88 2.74
CA ARG A 177 -4.24 6.58 4.01
C ARG A 177 -3.18 5.88 4.85
N VAL A 178 -2.12 6.58 5.21
CA VAL A 178 -1.06 6.07 6.08
C VAL A 178 -0.95 6.96 7.32
N ALA A 179 -1.38 6.43 8.46
CA ALA A 179 -1.18 7.04 9.77
C ALA A 179 -0.06 6.35 10.57
N GLY A 180 0.23 5.09 10.25
CA GLY A 180 1.31 4.31 10.86
C GLY A 180 2.67 4.49 10.19
N SER A 181 3.51 3.47 10.30
CA SER A 181 4.88 3.48 9.75
C SER A 181 5.06 2.52 8.57
N GLY A 182 4.03 1.74 8.21
CA GLY A 182 4.08 0.83 7.07
C GLY A 182 4.11 1.57 5.73
N ASN A 183 4.77 0.97 4.74
CA ASN A 183 4.96 1.53 3.41
C ASN A 183 3.92 1.00 2.41
N VAL A 184 3.66 1.79 1.37
CA VAL A 184 2.80 1.39 0.25
C VAL A 184 3.60 1.50 -1.05
N GLY A 185 3.88 0.38 -1.70
CA GLY A 185 4.52 0.31 -3.01
C GLY A 185 3.52 -0.11 -4.10
N ILE A 186 3.45 0.66 -5.18
CA ILE A 186 2.69 0.31 -6.39
C ILE A 186 3.65 0.37 -7.57
N ILE A 187 3.87 -0.74 -8.27
CA ILE A 187 4.88 -0.79 -9.34
C ILE A 187 4.35 -0.10 -10.60
N GLN A 188 3.12 -0.41 -11.02
CA GLN A 188 2.45 0.20 -12.16
C GLN A 188 1.01 0.56 -11.83
N MET A 189 0.62 1.80 -12.13
CA MET A 189 -0.75 2.28 -11.96
C MET A 189 -1.34 2.79 -13.27
N ALA A 190 -2.60 2.45 -13.54
CA ALA A 190 -3.40 3.07 -14.58
C ALA A 190 -4.78 3.41 -13.99
N GLY A 191 -4.93 4.65 -13.53
CA GLY A 191 -6.15 5.08 -12.84
C GLY A 191 -6.60 6.48 -13.24
N PRO A 192 -7.91 6.78 -13.16
CA PRO A 192 -8.42 8.11 -13.43
C PRO A 192 -8.12 9.10 -12.28
N SER A 193 -7.87 8.60 -11.07
CA SER A 193 -7.65 9.43 -9.88
C SER A 193 -6.83 8.76 -8.79
N THR A 194 -6.08 9.57 -8.05
CA THR A 194 -5.26 9.17 -6.91
C THR A 194 -5.49 10.12 -5.73
N ASP A 195 -5.89 9.59 -4.58
CA ASP A 195 -6.12 10.34 -3.33
C ASP A 195 -5.21 9.79 -2.22
N LEU A 196 -4.20 10.57 -1.81
CA LEU A 196 -3.21 10.17 -0.82
C LEU A 196 -3.27 11.07 0.41
N GLU A 197 -3.32 10.44 1.58
CA GLU A 197 -3.22 11.10 2.87
C GLU A 197 -2.17 10.40 3.73
N SER A 198 -1.08 11.09 4.06
CA SER A 198 -0.02 10.56 4.92
C SER A 198 0.19 11.47 6.12
N SER A 199 -0.18 10.97 7.31
CA SER A 199 0.09 11.62 8.60
C SER A 199 1.11 10.87 9.44
N GLY A 200 1.49 9.66 9.02
CA GLY A 200 2.51 8.83 9.65
C GLY A 200 3.92 9.05 9.12
N SER A 201 4.77 8.05 9.30
CA SER A 201 6.18 8.06 8.85
C SER A 201 6.46 7.10 7.68
N GLY A 202 5.47 6.29 7.28
CA GLY A 202 5.59 5.36 6.16
C GLY A 202 5.71 6.06 4.81
N THR A 203 6.39 5.41 3.86
CA THR A 203 6.60 5.92 2.50
C THR A 203 5.54 5.38 1.54
N ILE A 204 5.05 6.23 0.64
CA ILE A 204 4.16 5.83 -0.47
C ILE A 204 4.90 6.01 -1.78
N THR A 205 5.10 4.93 -2.53
CA THR A 205 5.79 4.93 -3.82
C THR A 205 4.87 4.37 -4.90
N ILE A 206 4.58 5.17 -5.92
CA ILE A 206 3.95 4.72 -7.15
C ILE A 206 5.00 4.83 -8.26
N GLY A 207 5.61 3.71 -8.62
CA GLY A 207 6.82 3.63 -9.43
C GLY A 207 6.63 3.97 -10.92
N GLY A 208 5.41 3.82 -11.45
CA GLY A 208 5.16 4.11 -12.85
C GLY A 208 3.69 4.10 -13.25
N GLY A 209 3.45 4.44 -14.52
CA GLY A 209 2.13 4.57 -15.12
C GLY A 209 1.55 5.98 -14.98
N SER A 210 0.22 6.08 -14.84
CA SER A 210 -0.50 7.34 -14.71
C SER A 210 -1.47 7.32 -13.53
N GLY A 211 -1.32 8.30 -12.64
CA GLY A 211 -2.18 8.48 -11.47
C GLY A 211 -3.48 9.25 -11.74
N GLY A 212 -3.68 9.75 -12.96
CA GLY A 212 -4.81 10.64 -13.28
C GLY A 212 -4.85 11.87 -12.37
N THR A 213 -6.05 12.37 -12.08
CA THR A 213 -6.29 13.49 -11.14
C THR A 213 -5.78 13.14 -9.75
N THR A 214 -4.77 13.86 -9.27
CA THR A 214 -4.06 13.49 -8.05
C THR A 214 -4.20 14.53 -6.96
N GLN A 215 -4.70 14.10 -5.79
CA GLN A 215 -4.67 14.85 -4.55
C GLN A 215 -3.72 14.16 -3.56
N ALA A 216 -2.80 14.92 -2.98
CA ALA A 216 -1.89 14.42 -1.96
C ALA A 216 -1.82 15.39 -0.76
N LYS A 217 -2.03 14.86 0.45
CA LYS A 217 -1.90 15.60 1.69
C LYS A 217 -0.91 14.89 2.62
N LEU A 218 0.17 15.59 2.95
CA LEU A 218 1.25 15.09 3.80
C LEU A 218 1.35 15.97 5.03
N SER A 219 1.04 15.43 6.21
CA SER A 219 1.22 16.12 7.49
C SER A 219 2.18 15.40 8.45
N GLY A 220 2.65 14.21 8.07
CA GLY A 220 3.63 13.43 8.81
C GLY A 220 5.07 13.66 8.31
N SER A 221 5.91 12.64 8.51
CA SER A 221 7.31 12.62 8.04
C SER A 221 7.55 11.61 6.90
N GLY A 222 6.52 10.88 6.48
CA GLY A 222 6.60 9.93 5.38
C GLY A 222 6.76 10.61 4.01
N ASN A 223 7.54 9.98 3.14
CA ASN A 223 7.79 10.49 1.79
C ASN A 223 6.80 9.94 0.77
N VAL A 224 6.58 10.68 -0.31
CA VAL A 224 5.71 10.28 -1.41
C VAL A 224 6.44 10.37 -2.75
N THR A 225 6.36 9.32 -3.56
CA THR A 225 6.84 9.31 -4.95
C THR A 225 5.69 9.01 -5.90
N LEU A 226 5.48 9.89 -6.88
CA LEU A 226 4.42 9.82 -7.87
C LEU A 226 4.98 9.66 -9.30
N PRO A 227 4.28 8.94 -10.19
CA PRO A 227 4.64 8.84 -11.59
C PRO A 227 4.13 10.10 -12.32
N ALA A 228 3.79 9.96 -13.61
CA ALA A 228 3.10 11.04 -14.32
C ALA A 228 1.66 11.18 -13.81
N VAL A 229 1.24 12.41 -13.51
CA VAL A 229 -0.10 12.75 -13.03
C VAL A 229 -0.73 13.84 -13.89
N GLN A 230 -2.06 13.80 -13.99
CA GLN A 230 -2.89 14.83 -14.59
C GLN A 230 -3.49 15.64 -13.43
N ASP A 231 -3.46 16.95 -13.45
CA ASP A 231 -4.01 17.80 -12.39
C ASP A 231 -3.55 17.42 -10.98
N LEU A 232 -2.46 18.05 -10.52
CA LEU A 232 -1.87 17.77 -9.21
C LEU A 232 -2.28 18.82 -8.19
N ARG A 233 -2.94 18.38 -7.11
CA ARG A 233 -3.21 19.18 -5.91
C ARG A 233 -2.48 18.61 -4.71
N LEU A 234 -1.60 19.41 -4.11
CA LEU A 234 -0.70 19.01 -3.04
C LEU A 234 -0.79 19.95 -1.83
N SER A 235 -0.78 19.38 -0.62
CA SER A 235 -0.50 20.09 0.64
C SER A 235 0.57 19.32 1.41
N ILE A 236 1.71 19.95 1.71
CA ILE A 236 2.76 19.42 2.59
C ILE A 236 2.87 20.33 3.81
N ASP A 237 2.31 19.87 4.92
CA ASP A 237 2.29 20.57 6.21
C ASP A 237 3.20 19.90 7.25
N GLY A 238 3.79 18.75 6.90
CA GLY A 238 4.75 18.01 7.72
C GLY A 238 6.21 18.20 7.28
N SER A 239 7.03 17.18 7.54
CA SER A 239 8.46 17.17 7.21
C SER A 239 8.81 16.16 6.11
N GLY A 240 7.84 15.40 5.61
CA GLY A 240 8.05 14.46 4.51
C GLY A 240 8.15 15.15 3.15
N ASP A 241 8.90 14.54 2.25
CA ASP A 241 9.15 15.05 0.91
C ASP A 241 8.19 14.43 -0.12
N LEU A 242 7.92 15.17 -1.20
CA LEU A 242 7.22 14.64 -2.37
C LEU A 242 8.05 14.79 -3.64
N VAL A 243 8.17 13.69 -4.38
CA VAL A 243 8.76 13.67 -5.73
C VAL A 243 7.69 13.25 -6.73
N ALA A 244 7.49 14.04 -7.78
CA ALA A 244 6.64 13.68 -8.91
C ALA A 244 7.46 13.61 -10.21
N ALA A 245 7.33 12.52 -10.96
CA ALA A 245 8.03 12.35 -12.23
C ALA A 245 7.55 13.37 -13.28
N LYS A 246 6.23 13.60 -13.36
CA LYS A 246 5.66 14.62 -14.26
C LYS A 246 4.32 15.12 -13.78
N ALA A 247 4.09 16.44 -13.81
CA ALA A 247 2.78 17.05 -13.57
C ALA A 247 2.26 17.71 -14.86
N GLN A 248 1.01 17.39 -15.22
CA GLN A 248 0.34 17.93 -16.41
C GLN A 248 -0.97 18.62 -16.03
N GLY A 249 -1.44 19.57 -16.84
CA GLY A 249 -2.71 20.26 -16.59
C GLY A 249 -2.59 21.35 -15.53
N ALA A 250 -3.44 21.31 -14.51
CA ALA A 250 -3.39 22.24 -13.39
C ALA A 250 -2.44 21.76 -12.29
N LEU A 251 -1.56 22.64 -11.81
CA LEU A 251 -0.71 22.39 -10.65
C LEU A 251 -1.10 23.33 -9.51
N SER A 252 -1.41 22.78 -8.34
CA SER A 252 -1.65 23.55 -7.12
C SER A 252 -0.87 22.89 -5.98
N ALA A 253 0.17 23.56 -5.48
CA ALA A 253 1.01 23.07 -4.41
C ALA A 253 1.04 24.06 -3.25
N HIS A 254 0.73 23.57 -2.05
CA HIS A 254 0.91 24.30 -0.80
C HIS A 254 1.96 23.61 0.07
N LEU A 255 2.98 24.36 0.48
CA LEU A 255 4.02 23.89 1.40
C LEU A 255 4.00 24.76 2.66
N GLY A 256 3.38 24.25 3.72
CA GLY A 256 3.32 24.86 5.03
C GLY A 256 4.39 24.36 6.01
N GLY A 257 4.92 23.15 5.77
CA GLY A 257 5.89 22.49 6.64
C GLY A 257 7.36 22.71 6.25
N SER A 258 8.20 21.72 6.56
CA SER A 258 9.64 21.73 6.27
C SER A 258 10.06 20.75 5.17
N GLY A 259 9.12 19.96 4.66
CA GLY A 259 9.37 19.00 3.58
C GLY A 259 9.53 19.68 2.22
N THR A 260 10.18 18.98 1.30
CA THR A 260 10.54 19.46 -0.03
C THR A 260 9.59 18.92 -1.09
N LEU A 261 9.30 19.74 -2.10
CA LEU A 261 8.63 19.31 -3.32
C LEU A 261 9.62 19.32 -4.49
N THR A 262 9.76 18.18 -5.17
CA THR A 262 10.47 18.08 -6.45
C THR A 262 9.53 17.58 -7.55
N ILE A 263 9.47 18.31 -8.66
CA ILE A 263 8.76 17.88 -9.87
C ILE A 263 9.75 17.86 -11.04
N HIS A 264 10.04 16.68 -11.57
CA HIS A 264 11.07 16.55 -12.61
C HIS A 264 10.67 17.15 -13.96
N ALA A 265 9.38 17.12 -14.30
CA ALA A 265 8.87 17.72 -15.52
C ALA A 265 7.47 18.31 -15.34
N VAL A 266 7.21 19.48 -15.91
CA VAL A 266 5.89 20.10 -15.90
C VAL A 266 5.40 20.43 -17.32
N SER A 267 4.11 20.27 -17.53
CA SER A 267 3.41 20.76 -18.72
C SER A 267 2.07 21.31 -18.25
N ALA A 268 2.10 22.48 -17.62
CA ALA A 268 0.95 23.01 -16.89
C ALA A 268 0.37 24.25 -17.57
N THR A 269 -0.96 24.29 -17.71
CA THR A 269 -1.65 25.51 -18.15
C THR A 269 -1.57 26.57 -17.05
N THR A 270 -1.75 26.13 -15.80
CA THR A 270 -1.69 26.98 -14.62
C THR A 270 -0.91 26.28 -13.51
N ALA A 271 -0.07 27.04 -12.82
CA ALA A 271 0.62 26.59 -11.61
C ALA A 271 0.41 27.61 -10.49
N GLN A 272 -0.08 27.12 -9.34
CA GLN A 272 -0.20 27.89 -8.11
C GLN A 272 0.74 27.26 -7.07
N LEU A 273 1.79 27.99 -6.70
CA LEU A 273 2.76 27.56 -5.71
C LEU A 273 2.65 28.48 -4.50
N LYS A 274 2.28 27.93 -3.34
CA LYS A 274 2.18 28.69 -2.09
C LYS A 274 3.08 28.09 -1.03
N GLN A 275 4.09 28.84 -0.61
CA GLN A 275 5.06 28.41 0.39
C GLN A 275 5.03 29.34 1.60
N SER A 276 4.64 28.81 2.74
CA SER A 276 4.65 29.53 4.02
C SER A 276 5.61 28.92 5.04
N GLY A 277 6.08 27.70 4.80
CA GLY A 277 7.08 27.03 5.62
C GLY A 277 8.52 27.26 5.15
N ASN A 278 9.38 26.33 5.53
CA ASN A 278 10.83 26.41 5.31
C ASN A 278 11.34 25.37 4.31
N GLY A 279 10.45 24.53 3.79
CA GLY A 279 10.78 23.57 2.74
C GLY A 279 10.89 24.24 1.37
N ASP A 280 11.58 23.56 0.46
CA ASP A 280 11.90 24.08 -0.87
C ASP A 280 10.98 23.50 -1.96
N ILE A 281 10.82 24.24 -3.04
CA ILE A 281 10.17 23.77 -4.27
C ILE A 281 11.17 23.78 -5.42
N THR A 282 11.37 22.62 -6.03
CA THR A 282 12.15 22.49 -7.25
C THR A 282 11.28 21.95 -8.39
N ILE A 283 11.33 22.61 -9.54
CA ILE A 283 10.77 22.09 -10.80
C ILE A 283 11.88 22.07 -11.84
N ASP A 284 12.27 20.88 -12.31
CA ASP A 284 13.52 20.70 -13.07
C ASP A 284 13.40 20.97 -14.58
N GLY A 285 12.19 21.05 -15.12
CA GLY A 285 12.01 21.20 -16.56
C GLY A 285 10.56 21.35 -16.99
N GLY A 286 10.38 21.93 -18.18
CA GLY A 286 9.09 22.02 -18.85
C GLY A 286 8.55 23.43 -18.99
N GLU A 287 7.24 23.52 -19.21
CA GLU A 287 6.57 24.78 -19.53
C GLU A 287 5.35 25.01 -18.65
N ILE A 288 5.15 26.27 -18.24
CA ILE A 288 4.00 26.74 -17.49
C ILE A 288 3.36 27.91 -18.25
N GLY A 289 2.06 27.84 -18.50
CA GLY A 289 1.31 28.97 -19.06
C GLY A 289 1.29 30.15 -18.10
N THR A 290 0.50 30.03 -17.03
CA THR A 290 0.40 31.06 -15.99
C THR A 290 0.90 30.53 -14.65
N LEU A 291 1.91 31.20 -14.10
CA LEU A 291 2.45 30.93 -12.77
C LEU A 291 1.98 31.99 -11.77
N SER A 292 1.41 31.54 -10.66
CA SER A 292 1.24 32.33 -9.44
C SER A 292 2.11 31.70 -8.36
N SER A 293 3.11 32.44 -7.87
CA SER A 293 3.95 32.01 -6.76
C SER A 293 3.86 32.99 -5.59
N ILE A 294 3.56 32.45 -4.40
CA ILE A 294 3.47 33.21 -3.15
C ILE A 294 4.42 32.57 -2.15
N ILE A 295 5.36 33.36 -1.64
CA ILE A 295 6.29 32.97 -0.58
C ILE A 295 6.16 33.91 0.60
N SER A 296 5.74 33.38 1.74
CA SER A 296 5.73 34.10 3.01
C SER A 296 6.66 33.48 4.07
N GLY A 297 7.30 32.35 3.74
CA GLY A 297 8.26 31.66 4.60
C GLY A 297 9.72 31.93 4.25
N SER A 298 10.60 31.00 4.59
CA SER A 298 12.05 31.11 4.36
C SER A 298 12.62 30.14 3.32
N GLY A 299 11.83 29.20 2.80
CA GLY A 299 12.31 28.26 1.78
C GLY A 299 12.50 28.92 0.41
N ASP A 300 13.18 28.21 -0.48
CA ASP A 300 13.52 28.68 -1.82
C ASP A 300 12.69 27.98 -2.90
N GLN A 301 12.50 28.68 -4.02
CA GLN A 301 11.90 28.10 -5.22
C GLN A 301 12.86 28.16 -6.40
N VAL A 302 13.22 26.99 -6.93
CA VAL A 302 14.06 26.85 -8.12
C VAL A 302 13.25 26.25 -9.25
N LEU A 303 12.82 27.10 -10.18
CA LEU A 303 11.94 26.76 -11.29
C LEU A 303 12.72 26.79 -12.61
N ARG A 304 13.25 25.64 -13.02
CA ARG A 304 13.99 25.45 -14.27
C ARG A 304 13.04 25.27 -15.46
N VAL A 305 12.14 26.22 -15.64
CA VAL A 305 11.02 26.13 -16.58
C VAL A 305 10.88 27.41 -17.39
N LYS A 306 10.26 27.29 -18.56
CA LYS A 306 9.77 28.43 -19.32
C LYS A 306 8.35 28.76 -18.87
N VAL A 307 8.13 30.02 -18.49
CA VAL A 307 6.83 30.53 -18.04
C VAL A 307 6.33 31.58 -19.04
N THR A 308 5.06 31.52 -19.44
CA THR A 308 4.48 32.58 -20.26
C THR A 308 4.19 33.81 -19.42
N ASP A 309 3.29 33.73 -18.44
CA ASP A 309 2.96 34.84 -17.54
C ASP A 309 3.23 34.45 -16.09
N ALA A 310 3.85 35.34 -15.32
CA ALA A 310 4.19 35.11 -13.93
C ALA A 310 3.72 36.25 -13.01
N THR A 311 3.11 35.88 -11.89
CA THR A 311 2.82 36.76 -10.76
C THR A 311 3.52 36.22 -9.52
N LEU A 312 4.48 36.98 -9.00
CA LEU A 312 5.33 36.61 -7.88
C LEU A 312 5.07 37.53 -6.68
N SER A 313 4.76 36.96 -5.53
CA SER A 313 4.59 37.71 -4.28
C SER A 313 5.47 37.13 -3.19
N LEU A 314 6.47 37.90 -2.76
CA LEU A 314 7.44 37.48 -1.74
C LEU A 314 7.35 38.42 -0.54
N SER A 315 7.00 37.88 0.62
CA SER A 315 6.94 38.63 1.89
C SER A 315 7.86 38.06 2.99
N GLY A 316 8.71 37.09 2.65
CA GLY A 316 9.61 36.40 3.58
C GLY A 316 11.09 36.60 3.24
N SER A 317 11.92 35.63 3.63
CA SER A 317 13.37 35.64 3.38
C SER A 317 13.82 34.69 2.26
N GLY A 318 12.92 33.88 1.72
CA GLY A 318 13.23 32.91 0.67
C GLY A 318 13.45 33.54 -0.71
N ASP A 319 14.20 32.82 -1.54
CA ASP A 319 14.58 33.23 -2.89
C ASP A 319 13.71 32.55 -3.96
N VAL A 320 13.51 33.24 -5.09
CA VAL A 320 12.86 32.67 -6.28
C VAL A 320 13.81 32.77 -7.46
N LYS A 321 14.09 31.63 -8.09
CA LYS A 321 14.78 31.56 -9.37
C LYS A 321 13.87 30.95 -10.42
N ILE A 322 13.68 31.65 -11.54
CA ILE A 322 12.93 31.16 -12.72
C ILE A 322 13.85 31.27 -13.93
N ASP A 323 13.98 30.21 -14.72
CA ASP A 323 14.88 30.22 -15.88
C ASP A 323 14.44 31.18 -17.00
N GLN A 324 13.13 31.26 -17.30
CA GLN A 324 12.64 32.19 -18.32
C GLN A 324 11.18 32.60 -18.11
N VAL A 325 10.90 33.90 -18.27
CA VAL A 325 9.52 34.44 -18.41
C VAL A 325 9.40 35.19 -19.74
N THR A 326 8.53 34.73 -20.63
CA THR A 326 8.41 35.32 -21.98
C THR A 326 7.37 36.41 -22.12
N GLY A 327 6.32 36.37 -21.30
CA GLY A 327 5.19 37.30 -21.30
C GLY A 327 5.25 38.28 -20.12
N ARG A 328 4.10 38.49 -19.47
CA ARG A 328 3.95 39.44 -18.38
C ARG A 328 4.61 38.92 -17.11
N LEU A 329 5.36 39.79 -16.44
CA LEU A 329 5.94 39.53 -15.13
C LEU A 329 5.48 40.62 -14.17
N ASP A 330 4.65 40.24 -13.21
CA ASP A 330 4.32 41.08 -12.06
C ASP A 330 5.03 40.54 -10.83
N GLN A 331 5.72 41.40 -10.11
CA GLN A 331 6.43 41.03 -8.89
C GLN A 331 6.19 42.05 -7.78
N SER A 332 5.86 41.56 -6.60
CA SER A 332 5.83 42.34 -5.36
C SER A 332 6.74 41.68 -4.34
N HIS A 333 7.66 42.46 -3.79
CA HIS A 333 8.63 41.99 -2.82
C HIS A 333 8.63 42.90 -1.60
N SER A 334 8.43 42.30 -0.43
CA SER A 334 8.46 42.95 0.88
C SER A 334 9.16 42.02 1.88
N GLY A 335 10.47 41.96 1.84
CA GLY A 335 11.25 41.03 2.66
C GLY A 335 12.75 41.12 2.36
N SER A 336 13.53 40.13 2.82
CA SER A 336 14.97 40.06 2.58
C SER A 336 15.38 39.10 1.47
N GLY A 337 14.44 38.29 0.96
CA GLY A 337 14.70 37.37 -0.15
C GLY A 337 14.95 38.09 -1.48
N SER A 338 15.19 37.34 -2.54
CA SER A 338 15.51 37.85 -3.86
C SER A 338 14.72 37.13 -4.96
N VAL A 339 14.53 37.82 -6.09
CA VAL A 339 13.88 37.25 -7.27
C VAL A 339 14.86 37.35 -8.44
N HIS A 340 15.19 36.21 -9.04
CA HIS A 340 15.96 36.13 -10.27
C HIS A 340 15.13 35.47 -11.37
N VAL A 341 14.92 36.19 -12.46
CA VAL A 341 14.22 35.68 -13.65
C VAL A 341 15.17 35.77 -14.83
N GLY A 342 15.55 34.62 -15.39
CA GLY A 342 16.43 34.56 -16.55
C GLY A 342 15.76 35.11 -17.81
N GLY A 343 16.59 35.63 -18.72
CA GLY A 343 16.15 36.25 -19.96
C GLY A 343 15.65 37.69 -19.84
N ARG A 344 15.82 38.34 -18.68
CA ARG A 344 15.56 39.77 -18.44
C ARG A 344 16.64 40.42 -17.58
#